data_AF-H8LQ16-F1
#
_entry.id   AF-H8LQ16-F1
#
_cell.length_a   1.000
_cell.length_b   1.000
_cell.length_c   1.000
_cell.angle_alpha   90.00
_cell.angle_beta   90.00
_cell.angle_gamma   90.00
#
_symmetry.space_group_name_H-M   'P 1'
#
loop_
_entity.id
_entity.type
_entity.pdbx_description
1 polymer ?
#
loop_
_entity_poly.entity_id
_entity_poly.type
_entity_poly.pdbx_seq_one_letter_code
_entity_poly.pdbx_strand_id
1 'polypeptide(L)' 'MLNKVGTHYKIDWNMGEFFIIARFQNKGVGRQVAKQIWQMHKRLWEVAVIPENKPALIFWRKVINEFTKGNLS' A
#
# COMPACT_ATOMS: atom_id res chain seq x y z
N MET A 1 11.97 10.92 -2.64
CA MET A 1 12.77 9.78 -2.12
C MET A 1 13.15 8.91 -3.30
N LEU A 2 14.44 8.66 -3.53
CA LEU A 2 14.90 7.96 -4.74
C LEU A 2 14.87 6.44 -4.53
N ASN A 3 13.79 5.76 -4.95
CA ASN A 3 13.74 4.30 -4.99
C ASN A 3 14.25 3.82 -6.35
N LYS A 4 15.43 3.19 -6.35
CA LYS A 4 16.03 2.62 -7.55
C LYS A 4 15.40 1.24 -7.77
N VAL A 5 14.60 1.15 -8.83
CA VAL A 5 14.10 -0.09 -9.48
C VAL A 5 13.00 -0.81 -8.70
N GLY A 6 11.77 -0.78 -9.21
CA GLY A 6 10.73 -1.72 -8.79
C GLY A 6 11.27 -3.14 -8.95
N THR A 7 11.16 -3.98 -7.92
CA THR A 7 11.93 -5.22 -7.82
C THR A 7 11.50 -6.29 -8.83
N HIS A 8 10.54 -5.98 -9.70
CA HIS A 8 10.03 -6.85 -10.76
C HIS A 8 9.85 -6.09 -12.09
N TYR A 9 10.28 -6.70 -13.20
CA TYR A 9 10.17 -6.19 -14.58
C TYR A 9 8.71 -5.95 -15.06
N LYS A 10 7.71 -6.30 -14.24
CA LYS A 10 6.29 -6.19 -14.60
C LYS A 10 5.46 -5.71 -13.40
N ILE A 11 5.52 -4.42 -13.10
CA ILE A 11 4.60 -3.73 -12.18
C ILE A 11 3.73 -2.80 -13.01
N ASP A 12 2.42 -2.90 -12.87
CA ASP A 12 1.49 -2.02 -13.58
C ASP A 12 1.25 -0.72 -12.81
N TRP A 13 1.26 -0.79 -11.47
CA TRP A 13 0.98 0.36 -10.59
C TRP A 13 1.87 0.38 -9.36
N ASN A 14 2.28 1.58 -8.95
CA ASN A 14 2.98 1.82 -7.69
C ASN A 14 2.20 2.82 -6.84
N MET A 15 2.10 2.54 -5.54
CA MET A 15 1.58 3.50 -4.57
C MET A 15 2.68 4.52 -4.22
N GLY A 16 2.72 5.64 -4.95
CA GLY A 16 3.78 6.65 -4.81
C GLY A 16 3.80 7.33 -3.44
N GLU A 17 2.84 8.20 -3.17
CA GLU A 17 2.70 8.92 -1.90
C GLU A 17 1.33 8.65 -1.27
N PHE A 18 1.32 8.27 0.01
CA PHE A 18 0.09 7.91 0.72
C PHE A 18 0.15 8.40 2.16
N PHE A 19 -0.70 9.38 2.49
CA PHE A 19 -0.74 9.99 3.81
C PHE A 19 -2.18 10.18 4.27
N ILE A 20 -2.41 9.92 5.56
CA ILE A 20 -3.67 10.22 6.23
C ILE A 20 -3.38 11.33 7.24
N ILE A 21 -4.06 12.47 7.09
CA ILE A 21 -3.89 13.58 8.03
C ILE A 21 -4.33 13.17 9.44
N ALA A 22 -3.65 13.70 10.46
CA ALA A 22 -3.75 13.24 11.86
C ALA A 22 -5.20 13.05 12.36
N ARG A 23 -6.10 14.00 12.06
CA ARG A 23 -7.52 13.95 12.47
C ARG A 23 -8.32 12.75 11.94
N PHE A 24 -7.82 12.10 10.89
CA PHE A 24 -8.45 10.94 10.24
C PHE A 24 -7.67 9.63 10.41
N GLN A 25 -6.54 9.65 11.13
CA GLN A 25 -5.79 8.45 11.46
C GLN A 25 -6.57 7.58 12.46
N ASN A 26 -6.25 6.29 12.50
CA ASN A 26 -6.87 5.27 13.38
C ASN A 26 -8.41 5.09 13.24
N LYS A 27 -9.05 5.77 12.28
CA LYS A 27 -10.49 5.64 11.97
C LYS A 27 -10.79 4.67 10.82
N GLY A 28 -9.77 3.94 10.35
CA GLY A 28 -9.91 2.99 9.24
C GLY A 28 -9.96 3.62 7.83
N VAL A 29 -9.90 4.95 7.71
CA VAL A 29 -10.00 5.69 6.44
C VAL A 29 -8.93 5.23 5.44
N GLY A 30 -7.66 5.18 5.85
CA GLY A 30 -6.57 4.78 4.95
C GLY A 30 -6.75 3.37 4.39
N ARG A 31 -7.27 2.45 5.21
CA ARG A 31 -7.60 1.09 4.75
C ARG A 31 -8.70 1.11 3.68
N GLN A 32 -9.76 1.87 3.89
CA GLN A 32 -10.88 1.95 2.95
C GLN A 32 -10.41 2.50 1.60
N VAL A 33 -9.65 3.60 1.62
CA VAL A 33 -9.12 4.23 0.40
C VAL A 33 -8.19 3.27 -0.37
N ALA A 34 -7.25 2.61 0.32
CA ALA A 34 -6.34 1.66 -0.33
C ALA A 34 -7.10 0.51 -1.03
N LYS A 35 -8.10 -0.07 -0.36
CA LYS A 35 -8.93 -1.14 -0.94
C LYS A 35 -9.74 -0.66 -2.15
N GLN A 36 -10.28 0.57 -2.11
CA GLN A 36 -11.00 1.15 -3.24
C GLN A 36 -10.07 1.36 -4.44
N ILE A 37 -8.86 1.89 -4.23
CA ILE A 37 -7.86 2.08 -5.30
C ILE A 37 -7.55 0.74 -5.99
N TRP A 38 -7.28 -0.31 -5.23
CA TRP A 38 -7.01 -1.63 -5.80
C TRP A 38 -8.22 -2.27 -6.50
N GLN A 39 -9.45 -1.98 -6.04
CA GLN A 39 -10.67 -2.43 -6.73
C GLN A 39 -10.86 -1.75 -8.09
N MET A 40 -10.52 -0.46 -8.19
CA MET A 40 -10.62 0.33 -9.42
C MET A 40 -9.56 -0.08 -10.45
N HIS A 41 -8.38 -0.54 -10.00
CA HIS A 41 -7.22 -0.81 -10.84
C HIS A 41 -6.70 -2.24 -10.62
N LYS A 42 -7.34 -3.22 -11.27
CA LYS A 42 -7.08 -4.67 -11.06
C LYS A 42 -5.86 -5.20 -11.82
N ARG A 43 -4.66 -4.86 -11.35
CA ARG A 43 -3.37 -5.21 -11.99
C ARG A 43 -2.28 -5.44 -10.94
N LEU A 44 -1.02 -5.64 -11.34
CA LEU A 44 0.09 -5.86 -10.41
C LEU A 44 0.48 -4.56 -9.70
N TRP A 45 0.53 -4.61 -8.36
CA TRP A 45 0.80 -3.47 -7.50
C TRP A 45 2.09 -3.64 -6.72
N GLU A 46 2.82 -2.52 -6.58
CA GLU A 46 3.94 -2.40 -5.66
C GLU A 46 3.65 -1.30 -4.61
N VAL A 47 4.03 -1.58 -3.36
CA VAL A 47 4.01 -0.60 -2.27
C VAL A 47 5.37 -0.59 -1.60
N ALA A 48 6.07 0.54 -1.67
CA ALA A 48 7.36 0.74 -1.02
C ALA A 48 7.19 1.44 0.33
N VAL A 49 7.98 1.01 1.32
CA VAL A 49 8.04 1.64 2.65
C VAL A 49 9.49 1.80 3.04
N ILE A 50 9.82 2.98 3.56
CA ILE A 50 11.18 3.26 4.03
C ILE A 50 11.42 2.49 5.34
N PRO A 51 12.62 1.93 5.56
CA PRO A 51 12.88 1.05 6.71
C PRO A 51 12.52 1.67 8.07
N GLU A 52 12.62 2.98 8.20
CA GLU A 52 12.38 3.73 9.43
C GLU A 52 10.89 3.87 9.74
N ASN A 53 10.02 3.79 8.72
CA ASN A 53 8.58 3.98 8.88
C ASN A 53 7.87 2.67 9.26
N LYS A 54 8.19 2.17 10.44
CA LYS A 54 7.59 0.97 11.04
C LYS A 54 6.05 1.03 11.08
N PRO A 55 5.41 2.17 11.43
CA PRO A 55 3.95 2.26 11.40
C PRO A 55 3.35 2.02 10.02
N ALA A 56 3.94 2.60 8.96
CA ALA A 56 3.49 2.36 7.59
C ALA A 56 3.68 0.91 7.18
N LEU A 57 4.80 0.28 7.55
CA LEU A 57 5.05 -1.14 7.24
C LEU A 57 3.98 -2.05 7.85
N ILE A 58 3.62 -1.83 9.12
CA ILE A 58 2.56 -2.57 9.82
C ILE A 58 1.21 -2.33 9.15
N PHE A 59 0.90 -1.06 8.84
CA PHE A 59 -0.31 -0.67 8.15
C PHE A 59 -0.45 -1.41 6.81
N TRP A 60 0.56 -1.34 5.95
CA TRP A 60 0.51 -1.95 4.62
C TRP A 60 0.40 -3.46 4.67
N ARG A 61 1.20 -4.14 5.53
CA ARG A 61 1.09 -5.59 5.72
C ARG A 61 -0.32 -6.01 6.09
N LYS A 62 -0.96 -5.31 7.04
CA LYS A 62 -2.33 -5.60 7.46
C LYS A 62 -3.33 -5.37 6.33
N VAL A 63 -3.27 -4.21 5.68
CA VAL A 63 -4.26 -3.82 4.66
C VAL A 63 -4.16 -4.69 3.41
N ILE A 64 -2.94 -5.02 2.96
CA ILE A 64 -2.70 -5.95 1.86
C ILE A 64 -3.24 -7.33 2.21
N ASN A 65 -2.86 -7.89 3.36
CA ASN A 65 -3.31 -9.23 3.77
C ASN A 65 -4.85 -9.33 3.84
N GLU A 66 -5.51 -8.30 4.39
CA GLU A 66 -6.97 -8.24 4.44
C GLU A 66 -7.61 -8.13 3.04
N PHE A 67 -6.97 -7.42 2.10
CA PHE A 67 -7.50 -7.23 0.76
C PHE A 67 -7.35 -8.49 -0.10
N THR A 68 -6.19 -9.13 -0.03
CA THR A 68 -5.87 -10.34 -0.79
C THR A 68 -6.41 -11.61 -0.15
N LYS A 69 -6.99 -11.52 1.07
CA LYS A 69 -7.39 -12.68 1.89
C LYS A 69 -6.24 -13.66 2.11
N GLY A 70 -5.02 -13.15 2.22
CA GLY A 70 -3.80 -13.97 2.36
C GLY A 70 -3.21 -14.52 1.05
N ASN A 71 -3.86 -14.30 -0.10
CA ASN A 71 -3.33 -14.74 -1.40
C ASN A 71 -2.34 -13.70 -1.95
N LEU A 72 -1.08 -13.80 -1.54
CA LEU A 72 0.02 -13.05 -2.12
C LEU A 72 0.56 -13.88 -3.31
N SER A 73 0.21 -13.46 -4.54
CA SER A 73 0.75 -14.02 -5.79
C SER A 73 2.08 -13.38 -6.16
#